data_AF-A0A7C3FAT5-F1
#
_entry.id   AF-A0A7C3FAT5-F1
#
_cell.length_a   1.000
_cell.length_b   1.000
_cell.length_c   1.000
_cell.angle_alpha   90.00
_cell.angle_beta   90.00
_cell.angle_gamma   90.00
#
_symmetry.space_group_name_H-M   'P 1'
#
loop_
_entity.id
_entity.type
_entity.pdbx_description
1 polymer ?
#
loop_
_entity_poly.entity_id
_entity_poly.type
_entity_poly.pdbx_seq_one_letter_code
_entity_poly.pdbx_strand_id
1 'polypeptide(L)'
;YCRERFIELTPNQNTFGHMTRWLIHEPYAHLAEAPHGWTAPWGQRYDEPFTLIPNDKSLALVRELLDELLPHFSSRQVNVNADEVFDLGQGASKARVEKEGVGRVYLDFLLKLYREVTAREHTMQFWGDIIIQHPDLAPDLPRDAIALEWGYEADHPFDAHGAIFARSGIPFYVCPGTSSWRTLAGRTDNAIGNLRNAADNGLKHGAIGYLITDWGDEGHWQPLPVSYLGFLLGAAEAWHHAASAELDIPAALDLFVFRDEAGVMGKLTYDLGNVYKHLDALIPNSSLFFNVLQTDAETLIQTGIGQGEGFNREACHGVLSSISAIMEPLAQARMQRSDAQLIQREFSWVAGMLWHACRRIVWIQSHRAGREDIALRRTLAEEVDGLINAYRELWLARSRPGGLKDSVARMERLRAEYAETG
;
A
#
# COMPACT_ATOMS: atom_id res chain seq x y z
N TYR A 1 0.34 26.43 -0.72
CA TYR A 1 1.11 25.55 0.19
C TYR A 1 2.40 24.98 -0.41
N CYS A 2 2.38 23.99 -1.34
CA CYS A 2 3.61 23.37 -1.87
C CYS A 2 4.49 24.38 -2.62
N ARG A 3 3.90 25.18 -3.52
CA ARG A 3 4.60 26.23 -4.27
C ARG A 3 5.31 27.27 -3.39
N GLU A 4 4.72 27.64 -2.24
CA GLU A 4 5.35 28.56 -1.27
C GLU A 4 6.61 27.96 -0.61
N ARG A 5 6.77 26.64 -0.69
CA ARG A 5 7.88 25.88 -0.10
C ARG A 5 8.83 25.33 -1.17
N PHE A 6 8.70 25.79 -2.41
CA PHE A 6 9.50 25.29 -3.55
C PHE A 6 9.32 23.79 -3.80
N ILE A 7 8.15 23.25 -3.44
CA ILE A 7 7.78 21.85 -3.68
C ILE A 7 6.82 21.82 -4.88
N GLU A 8 7.17 21.03 -5.90
CA GLU A 8 6.28 20.70 -7.00
C GLU A 8 5.23 19.69 -6.51
N LEU A 9 3.95 19.95 -6.82
CA LEU A 9 2.86 19.01 -6.55
C LEU A 9 2.46 18.37 -7.88
N THR A 10 2.80 17.10 -8.06
CA THR A 10 2.50 16.33 -9.27
C THR A 10 1.21 15.54 -9.10
N PRO A 11 0.21 15.66 -10.00
CA PRO A 11 -0.99 14.85 -9.95
C PRO A 11 -0.71 13.38 -10.28
N ASN A 12 -1.43 12.49 -9.58
CA ASN A 12 -1.53 11.06 -9.86
C ASN A 12 -3.02 10.74 -10.09
N GLN A 13 -3.34 10.07 -11.20
CA GLN A 13 -4.71 9.75 -11.60
C GLN A 13 -4.77 8.38 -12.28
N ASN A 14 -5.62 7.47 -11.81
CA ASN A 14 -5.86 6.21 -12.51
C ASN A 14 -6.58 6.47 -13.83
N THR A 15 -6.08 5.88 -14.92
CA THR A 15 -6.59 6.09 -16.28
C THR A 15 -6.80 4.80 -17.07
N PHE A 16 -6.58 3.63 -16.47
CA PHE A 16 -6.79 2.34 -17.13
C PHE A 16 -7.22 1.24 -16.15
N GLY A 17 -6.27 0.67 -15.39
CA GLY A 17 -6.54 -0.18 -14.22
C GLY A 17 -7.01 0.62 -13.01
N HIS A 18 -7.39 -0.07 -11.93
CA HIS A 18 -7.87 0.52 -10.67
C HIS A 18 -9.05 1.50 -10.83
N MET A 19 -9.93 1.23 -11.80
CA MET A 19 -11.09 2.08 -12.10
C MET A 19 -12.39 1.58 -11.46
N THR A 20 -12.33 0.58 -10.58
CA THR A 20 -13.49 -0.03 -9.89
C THR A 20 -14.47 1.00 -9.34
N ARG A 21 -13.97 2.06 -8.69
CA ARG A 21 -14.83 3.09 -8.06
C ARG A 21 -15.64 3.92 -9.04
N TRP A 22 -15.27 3.94 -10.32
CA TRP A 22 -16.12 4.45 -11.39
C TRP A 22 -17.01 3.35 -11.93
N LEU A 23 -16.42 2.20 -12.26
CA LEU A 23 -17.04 1.14 -13.05
C LEU A 23 -18.16 0.37 -12.34
N ILE A 24 -18.23 0.40 -11.01
CA ILE A 24 -19.36 -0.19 -10.25
C ILE A 24 -20.67 0.59 -10.43
N HIS A 25 -20.61 1.84 -10.91
CA HIS A 25 -21.79 2.68 -11.08
C HIS A 25 -22.37 2.52 -12.48
N GLU A 26 -23.70 2.41 -12.56
CA GLU A 26 -24.44 2.17 -13.81
C GLU A 26 -24.04 3.09 -14.98
N PRO A 27 -23.85 4.42 -14.79
CA PRO A 27 -23.44 5.31 -15.88
C PRO A 27 -22.10 4.95 -16.53
N TYR A 28 -21.20 4.28 -15.80
CA TYR A 28 -19.85 3.94 -16.25
C TYR A 28 -19.62 2.44 -16.47
N ALA A 29 -20.56 1.57 -16.05
CA ALA A 29 -20.42 0.12 -16.14
C ALA A 29 -20.15 -0.37 -17.57
N HIS A 30 -20.68 0.33 -18.58
CA HIS A 30 -20.46 0.04 -20.00
C HIS A 30 -19.02 0.27 -20.49
N LEU A 31 -18.17 0.89 -19.65
CA LEU A 31 -16.75 1.13 -19.91
C LEU A 31 -15.86 0.06 -19.28
N ALA A 32 -16.41 -0.91 -18.54
CA ALA A 32 -15.64 -1.94 -17.85
C ALA A 32 -15.19 -3.06 -18.81
N GLU A 33 -13.93 -3.48 -18.69
CA GLU A 33 -13.40 -4.63 -19.41
C GLU A 33 -14.15 -5.92 -19.04
N ALA A 34 -14.29 -6.18 -17.73
CA ALA A 34 -15.02 -7.32 -17.19
C ALA A 34 -16.14 -6.86 -16.22
N PRO A 35 -17.32 -6.42 -16.72
CA PRO A 35 -18.39 -5.82 -15.89
C PRO A 35 -19.01 -6.77 -14.87
N HIS A 36 -18.82 -8.08 -15.03
CA HIS A 36 -19.36 -9.11 -14.14
C HIS A 36 -18.27 -9.79 -13.30
N GLY A 37 -17.10 -9.15 -13.20
CA GLY A 37 -15.96 -9.62 -12.43
C GLY A 37 -14.94 -10.42 -13.25
N TRP A 38 -13.79 -10.66 -12.66
CA TRP A 38 -12.59 -11.22 -13.27
C TRP A 38 -11.80 -12.09 -12.29
N THR A 39 -10.83 -12.85 -12.78
CA THR A 39 -9.98 -13.71 -11.94
C THR A 39 -8.56 -13.21 -11.98
N ALA A 40 -7.98 -12.93 -10.81
CA ALA A 40 -6.61 -12.47 -10.71
C ALA A 40 -5.59 -13.56 -11.09
N PRO A 41 -4.34 -13.19 -11.43
CA PRO A 41 -3.28 -14.15 -11.76
C PRO A 41 -3.03 -15.21 -10.68
N TRP A 42 -3.33 -14.91 -9.41
CA TRP A 42 -3.23 -15.84 -8.28
C TRP A 42 -4.51 -16.66 -8.01
N GLY A 43 -5.48 -16.62 -8.93
CA GLY A 43 -6.69 -17.46 -8.90
C GLY A 43 -7.87 -16.92 -8.09
N GLN A 44 -7.71 -15.81 -7.38
CA GLN A 44 -8.81 -15.17 -6.65
C GLN A 44 -9.83 -14.56 -7.63
N ARG A 45 -11.11 -14.86 -7.40
CA ARG A 45 -12.23 -14.24 -8.11
C ARG A 45 -12.57 -12.89 -7.47
N TYR A 46 -12.73 -11.88 -8.32
CA TYR A 46 -13.28 -10.57 -7.96
C TYR A 46 -14.59 -10.38 -8.71
N ASP A 47 -15.62 -9.93 -8.00
CA ASP A 47 -16.95 -9.72 -8.59
C ASP A 47 -17.13 -8.32 -9.17
N GLU A 48 -16.30 -7.36 -8.74
CA GLU A 48 -16.34 -5.99 -9.20
C GLU A 48 -15.41 -5.76 -10.40
N PRO A 49 -15.79 -4.88 -11.37
CA PRO A 49 -14.94 -4.53 -12.51
C PRO A 49 -13.69 -3.76 -12.07
N PHE A 50 -12.63 -3.81 -12.89
CA PHE A 50 -11.35 -3.21 -12.51
C PHE A 50 -10.73 -2.32 -13.60
N THR A 51 -10.58 -2.82 -14.84
CA THR A 51 -9.96 -2.08 -15.94
C THR A 51 -10.98 -1.47 -16.90
N LEU A 52 -10.67 -0.33 -17.49
CA LEU A 52 -11.42 0.24 -18.62
C LEU A 52 -11.27 -0.58 -19.91
N ILE A 53 -12.29 -0.62 -20.76
CA ILE A 53 -12.12 -1.16 -22.13
C ILE A 53 -11.14 -0.25 -22.89
N PRO A 54 -10.12 -0.76 -23.60
CA PRO A 54 -9.14 0.07 -24.33
C PRO A 54 -9.70 0.66 -25.64
N ASN A 55 -10.71 1.53 -25.55
CA ASN A 55 -11.42 2.14 -26.67
C ASN A 55 -11.62 3.65 -26.49
N ASP A 56 -12.22 4.30 -27.50
CA ASP A 56 -12.36 5.77 -27.51
C ASP A 56 -13.44 6.28 -26.54
N LYS A 57 -14.39 5.44 -26.10
CA LYS A 57 -15.38 5.82 -25.08
C LYS A 57 -14.72 5.90 -23.70
N SER A 58 -13.90 4.93 -23.35
CA SER A 58 -13.11 4.98 -22.12
C SER A 58 -12.12 6.13 -22.14
N LEU A 59 -11.49 6.39 -23.30
CA LEU A 59 -10.62 7.55 -23.46
C LEU A 59 -11.37 8.88 -23.27
N ALA A 60 -12.65 8.97 -23.65
CA ALA A 60 -13.46 10.16 -23.41
C ALA A 60 -13.64 10.44 -21.91
N LEU A 61 -13.92 9.42 -21.09
CA LEU A 61 -13.94 9.58 -19.63
C LEU A 61 -12.57 10.05 -19.11
N VAL A 62 -11.48 9.44 -19.58
CA VAL A 62 -10.12 9.84 -19.16
C VAL A 62 -9.83 11.30 -19.50
N ARG A 63 -10.26 11.78 -20.68
CA ARG A 63 -10.12 13.19 -21.07
C ARG A 63 -10.83 14.11 -20.08
N GLU A 64 -12.08 13.80 -19.74
CA GLU A 64 -12.86 14.58 -18.75
C GLU A 64 -12.15 14.63 -17.40
N LEU A 65 -11.67 13.48 -16.90
CA LEU A 65 -10.92 13.41 -15.64
C LEU A 65 -9.65 14.26 -15.67
N LEU A 66 -8.89 14.22 -16.76
CA LEU A 66 -7.67 15.02 -16.92
C LEU A 66 -7.98 16.52 -17.06
N ASP A 67 -9.04 16.87 -17.80
CA ASP A 67 -9.47 18.26 -18.01
C ASP A 67 -9.98 18.91 -16.72
N GLU A 68 -10.61 18.13 -15.84
CA GLU A 68 -10.99 18.59 -14.50
C GLU A 68 -9.78 18.67 -13.55
N LEU A 69 -8.87 17.69 -13.59
CA LEU A 69 -7.78 17.59 -12.62
C LEU A 69 -6.63 18.57 -12.90
N LEU A 70 -6.07 18.54 -14.11
CA LEU A 70 -4.79 19.18 -14.43
C LEU A 70 -4.77 20.71 -14.23
N PRO A 71 -5.85 21.49 -14.51
CA PRO A 71 -5.85 22.93 -14.26
C PRO A 71 -5.61 23.34 -12.79
N HIS A 72 -5.76 22.40 -11.85
CA HIS A 72 -5.53 22.65 -10.42
C HIS A 72 -4.07 22.48 -9.99
N PHE A 73 -3.18 22.04 -10.90
CA PHE A 73 -1.76 21.80 -10.62
C PHE A 73 -0.88 22.74 -11.42
N SER A 74 0.20 23.20 -10.80
CA SER A 74 1.25 23.95 -11.51
C SER A 74 2.34 23.05 -12.07
N SER A 75 2.35 21.77 -11.67
CA SER A 75 3.26 20.77 -12.25
C SER A 75 2.96 20.57 -13.72
N ARG A 76 4.00 20.32 -14.51
CA ARG A 76 3.87 19.89 -15.91
C ARG A 76 4.14 18.40 -16.06
N GLN A 77 4.09 17.64 -14.98
CA GLN A 77 4.16 16.19 -14.98
C GLN A 77 2.81 15.63 -14.52
N VAL A 78 2.45 14.43 -14.95
CA VAL A 78 1.29 13.71 -14.43
C VAL A 78 1.57 12.22 -14.44
N ASN A 79 1.31 11.54 -13.31
CA ASN A 79 1.30 10.09 -13.28
C ASN A 79 -0.08 9.58 -13.68
N VAL A 80 -0.15 8.88 -14.81
CA VAL A 80 -1.40 8.29 -15.33
C VAL A 80 -1.68 6.89 -14.77
N ASN A 81 -0.77 6.39 -13.92
CA ASN A 81 -0.67 5.04 -13.40
C ASN A 81 -0.64 3.99 -14.52
N ALA A 82 -1.83 3.60 -14.97
CA ALA A 82 -2.10 2.59 -15.98
C ALA A 82 -1.56 1.18 -15.64
N ASP A 83 -1.24 0.89 -14.39
CA ASP A 83 -0.75 -0.41 -13.92
C ASP A 83 -1.84 -1.46 -13.74
N GLU A 84 -1.36 -2.68 -13.45
CA GLU A 84 -2.13 -3.78 -12.85
C GLU A 84 -3.43 -4.13 -13.59
N VAL A 85 -3.48 -4.00 -14.91
CA VAL A 85 -4.65 -4.29 -15.76
C VAL A 85 -5.00 -5.80 -15.83
N PHE A 86 -5.18 -6.44 -14.68
CA PHE A 86 -5.26 -7.88 -14.48
C PHE A 86 -6.43 -8.55 -15.23
N ASP A 87 -7.53 -7.82 -15.42
CA ASP A 87 -8.71 -8.28 -16.16
C ASP A 87 -8.66 -7.99 -17.66
N LEU A 88 -7.60 -7.35 -18.16
CA LEU A 88 -7.43 -7.09 -19.60
C LEU A 88 -7.37 -8.39 -20.40
N GLY A 89 -8.35 -8.57 -21.29
CA GLY A 89 -8.50 -9.78 -22.09
C GLY A 89 -9.42 -10.83 -21.47
N GLN A 90 -10.00 -10.57 -20.29
CA GLN A 90 -10.99 -11.46 -19.67
C GLN A 90 -12.43 -11.11 -20.06
N GLY A 91 -12.65 -9.97 -20.75
CA GLY A 91 -13.98 -9.54 -21.17
C GLY A 91 -13.98 -8.89 -22.55
N ALA A 92 -14.33 -7.61 -22.64
CA ALA A 92 -14.61 -6.92 -23.89
C ALA A 92 -13.44 -6.98 -24.90
N SER A 93 -12.19 -6.96 -24.42
CA SER A 93 -11.00 -7.01 -25.27
C SER A 93 -10.50 -8.41 -25.58
N LYS A 94 -11.15 -9.48 -25.07
CA LYS A 94 -10.68 -10.88 -25.19
C LYS A 94 -10.25 -11.28 -26.61
N ALA A 95 -11.11 -11.07 -27.60
CA ALA A 95 -10.79 -11.45 -28.99
C ALA A 95 -9.60 -10.68 -29.57
N ARG A 96 -9.39 -9.43 -29.14
CA ARG A 96 -8.23 -8.62 -29.55
C ARG A 96 -6.96 -9.11 -28.85
N VAL A 97 -7.03 -9.38 -27.55
CA VAL A 97 -5.91 -9.93 -26.78
C VAL A 97 -5.48 -11.30 -27.30
N GLU A 98 -6.42 -12.18 -27.65
CA GLU A 98 -6.13 -13.49 -28.26
C GLU A 98 -5.40 -13.36 -29.62
N LYS A 99 -5.65 -12.28 -30.37
CA LYS A 99 -5.07 -12.04 -31.68
C LYS A 99 -3.72 -11.31 -31.62
N GLU A 100 -3.61 -10.30 -30.76
CA GLU A 100 -2.52 -9.30 -30.76
C GLU A 100 -1.58 -9.45 -29.56
N GLY A 101 -2.01 -10.14 -28.51
CA GLY A 101 -1.32 -10.25 -27.23
C GLY A 101 -1.63 -9.09 -26.28
N VAL A 102 -1.67 -9.38 -24.98
CA VAL A 102 -2.04 -8.41 -23.93
C VAL A 102 -1.12 -7.19 -23.90
N GLY A 103 0.20 -7.39 -24.05
CA GLY A 103 1.18 -6.30 -24.06
C GLY A 103 0.96 -5.30 -25.20
N ARG A 104 0.59 -5.77 -26.39
CA ARG A 104 0.29 -4.89 -27.53
C ARG A 104 -1.01 -4.10 -27.30
N VAL A 105 -2.06 -4.78 -26.82
CA VAL A 105 -3.35 -4.12 -26.52
C VAL A 105 -3.17 -3.05 -25.43
N TYR A 106 -2.38 -3.35 -24.40
CA TYR A 106 -1.99 -2.41 -23.36
C TYR A 106 -1.24 -1.20 -23.92
N LEU A 107 -0.15 -1.44 -24.66
CA LEU A 107 0.70 -0.40 -25.23
C LEU A 107 -0.10 0.54 -26.14
N ASP A 108 -0.97 -0.01 -26.98
CA ASP A 108 -1.79 0.79 -27.89
C ASP A 108 -2.70 1.78 -27.14
N PHE A 109 -3.22 1.39 -25.97
CA PHE A 109 -4.01 2.30 -25.12
C PHE A 109 -3.12 3.30 -24.38
N LEU A 110 -1.97 2.85 -23.84
CA LEU A 110 -0.98 3.74 -23.22
C LEU A 110 -0.52 4.85 -24.18
N LEU A 111 -0.32 4.55 -25.46
CA LEU A 111 0.03 5.52 -26.50
C LEU A 111 -1.12 6.50 -26.84
N LYS A 112 -2.37 6.15 -26.53
CA LYS A 112 -3.49 7.12 -26.58
C LYS A 112 -3.44 8.05 -25.37
N LEU A 113 -3.23 7.51 -24.18
CA LEU A 113 -3.05 8.29 -22.94
C LEU A 113 -1.90 9.30 -23.08
N TYR A 114 -0.75 8.84 -23.59
CA TYR A 114 0.39 9.69 -23.89
C TYR A 114 0.01 10.89 -24.78
N ARG A 115 -0.72 10.64 -25.88
CA ARG A 115 -1.18 11.73 -26.77
C ARG A 115 -2.09 12.73 -26.07
N GLU A 116 -2.98 12.28 -25.17
CA GLU A 116 -3.84 13.17 -24.40
C GLU A 116 -3.05 14.03 -23.41
N VAL A 117 -2.05 13.45 -22.75
CA VAL A 117 -1.19 14.15 -21.79
C VAL A 117 -0.29 15.16 -22.50
N THR A 118 0.37 14.76 -23.59
CA THR A 118 1.27 15.64 -24.36
C THR A 118 0.50 16.78 -25.04
N ALA A 119 -0.71 16.53 -25.54
CA ALA A 119 -1.56 17.59 -26.10
C ALA A 119 -1.93 18.68 -25.08
N ARG A 120 -1.88 18.35 -23.78
CA ARG A 120 -2.07 19.27 -22.66
C ARG A 120 -0.75 19.83 -22.13
N GLU A 121 0.35 19.65 -22.86
CA GLU A 121 1.70 20.12 -22.51
C GLU A 121 2.20 19.57 -21.17
N HIS A 122 1.91 18.30 -20.88
CA HIS A 122 2.43 17.60 -19.71
C HIS A 122 3.38 16.46 -20.13
N THR A 123 4.34 16.15 -19.26
CA THR A 123 5.17 14.95 -19.29
C THR A 123 4.45 13.82 -18.58
N MET A 124 4.25 12.70 -19.27
CA MET A 124 3.60 11.52 -18.72
C MET A 124 4.56 10.72 -17.83
N GLN A 125 4.11 10.37 -16.62
CA GLN A 125 4.69 9.29 -15.81
C GLN A 125 3.73 8.09 -15.83
N PHE A 126 4.27 6.87 -15.85
CA PHE A 126 3.49 5.63 -15.84
C PHE A 126 4.27 4.49 -15.17
N TRP A 127 3.58 3.51 -14.60
CA TRP A 127 4.24 2.34 -14.01
C TRP A 127 4.88 1.45 -15.08
N GLY A 128 6.14 1.11 -14.85
CA GLY A 128 7.04 0.56 -15.87
C GLY A 128 6.92 -0.94 -16.14
N ASP A 129 5.85 -1.60 -15.68
CA ASP A 129 5.64 -3.05 -15.78
C ASP A 129 5.87 -3.60 -17.20
N ILE A 130 5.39 -2.87 -18.21
CA ILE A 130 5.55 -3.25 -19.62
C ILE A 130 7.02 -3.39 -20.03
N ILE A 131 7.93 -2.60 -19.48
CA ILE A 131 9.37 -2.66 -19.81
C ILE A 131 9.97 -3.98 -19.31
N ILE A 132 9.49 -4.49 -18.19
CA ILE A 132 9.95 -5.75 -17.59
C ILE A 132 9.25 -6.96 -18.24
N GLN A 133 7.93 -6.89 -18.41
CA GLN A 133 7.11 -8.01 -18.89
C GLN A 133 7.18 -8.18 -20.42
N HIS A 134 7.35 -7.08 -21.15
CA HIS A 134 7.39 -7.03 -22.62
C HIS A 134 8.54 -6.14 -23.13
N PRO A 135 9.80 -6.49 -22.84
CA PRO A 135 10.96 -5.69 -23.24
C PRO A 135 11.09 -5.52 -24.76
N ASP A 136 10.48 -6.40 -25.55
CA ASP A 136 10.36 -6.31 -27.01
C ASP A 136 9.48 -5.14 -27.47
N LEU A 137 8.56 -4.66 -26.62
CA LEU A 137 7.69 -3.52 -26.87
C LEU A 137 8.28 -2.19 -26.38
N ALA A 138 9.32 -2.22 -25.53
CA ALA A 138 9.98 -1.02 -25.02
C ALA A 138 10.47 -0.05 -26.12
N PRO A 139 10.92 -0.49 -27.32
CA PRO A 139 11.27 0.40 -28.40
C PRO A 139 10.16 1.36 -28.86
N ASP A 140 8.89 0.95 -28.69
CA ASP A 140 7.70 1.71 -29.11
C ASP A 140 7.25 2.75 -28.06
N LEU A 141 7.86 2.77 -26.87
CA LEU A 141 7.51 3.70 -25.81
C LEU A 141 8.02 5.14 -26.09
N PRO A 142 7.27 6.18 -25.66
CA PRO A 142 7.69 7.57 -25.81
C PRO A 142 8.98 7.88 -25.03
N ARG A 143 9.95 8.53 -25.68
CA ARG A 143 11.28 8.79 -25.11
C ARG A 143 11.33 9.94 -24.10
N ASP A 144 10.27 10.72 -24.04
CA ASP A 144 10.06 11.86 -23.17
C ASP A 144 9.05 11.58 -22.05
N ALA A 145 8.56 10.33 -21.93
CA ALA A 145 7.83 9.86 -20.76
C ALA A 145 8.80 9.40 -19.66
N ILE A 146 8.29 9.30 -18.43
CA ILE A 146 9.05 8.80 -17.27
C ILE A 146 8.42 7.48 -16.82
N ALA A 147 9.18 6.39 -16.90
CA ALA A 147 8.73 5.10 -16.40
C ALA A 147 9.03 4.96 -14.90
N LEU A 148 8.12 4.32 -14.17
CA LEU A 148 8.25 4.13 -12.73
C LEU A 148 8.56 2.65 -12.45
N GLU A 149 9.82 2.33 -12.18
CA GLU A 149 10.19 1.02 -11.66
C GLU A 149 9.71 0.96 -10.21
N TRP A 150 8.91 -0.03 -9.85
CA TRP A 150 8.38 -0.19 -8.50
C TRP A 150 8.58 -1.60 -7.95
N GLY A 151 8.68 -1.67 -6.62
CA GLY A 151 8.75 -2.91 -5.87
C GLY A 151 8.99 -2.67 -4.39
N TYR A 152 8.38 -3.52 -3.55
CA TYR A 152 8.16 -3.18 -2.14
C TYR A 152 8.81 -4.14 -1.13
N GLU A 153 9.44 -5.21 -1.58
CA GLU A 153 10.20 -6.11 -0.71
C GLU A 153 11.68 -5.69 -0.66
N ALA A 154 12.33 -5.97 0.46
CA ALA A 154 13.74 -5.62 0.67
C ALA A 154 14.67 -6.22 -0.41
N ASP A 155 14.32 -7.39 -0.92
CA ASP A 155 15.03 -8.15 -1.95
C ASP A 155 14.47 -7.95 -3.37
N HIS A 156 13.60 -6.95 -3.58
CA HIS A 156 13.10 -6.62 -4.92
C HIS A 156 14.28 -6.41 -5.89
N PRO A 157 14.26 -6.99 -7.10
CA PRO A 157 15.43 -7.07 -7.98
C PRO A 157 15.70 -5.76 -8.75
N PHE A 158 15.81 -4.62 -8.04
CA PHE A 158 16.12 -3.31 -8.62
C PHE A 158 17.39 -3.31 -9.48
N ASP A 159 18.39 -4.15 -9.18
CA ASP A 159 19.60 -4.27 -10.01
C ASP A 159 19.28 -4.82 -11.41
N ALA A 160 18.62 -5.98 -11.47
CA ALA A 160 18.29 -6.63 -12.73
C ALA A 160 17.28 -5.81 -13.54
N HIS A 161 16.27 -5.25 -12.86
CA HIS A 161 15.28 -4.37 -13.48
C HIS A 161 15.92 -3.07 -13.96
N GLY A 162 16.70 -2.38 -13.12
CA GLY A 162 17.40 -1.15 -13.48
C GLY A 162 18.23 -1.29 -14.74
N ALA A 163 18.91 -2.42 -14.93
CA ALA A 163 19.65 -2.69 -16.16
C ALA A 163 18.75 -2.78 -17.41
N ILE A 164 17.52 -3.32 -17.29
CA ILE A 164 16.53 -3.37 -18.37
C ILE A 164 16.02 -1.97 -18.67
N PHE A 165 15.66 -1.18 -17.64
CA PHE A 165 15.23 0.21 -17.80
C PHE A 165 16.30 1.08 -18.45
N ALA A 166 17.55 0.98 -18.01
CA ALA A 166 18.67 1.69 -18.62
C ALA A 166 18.85 1.34 -20.11
N ARG A 167 18.77 0.04 -20.46
CA ARG A 167 18.82 -0.40 -21.87
C ARG A 167 17.63 0.05 -22.69
N SER A 168 16.46 0.25 -22.08
CA SER A 168 15.27 0.72 -22.78
C SER A 168 15.47 2.13 -23.33
N GLY A 169 16.29 2.96 -22.69
CA GLY A 169 16.51 4.36 -23.03
C GLY A 169 15.35 5.30 -22.65
N ILE A 170 14.38 4.81 -21.88
CA ILE A 170 13.31 5.63 -21.29
C ILE A 170 13.79 6.16 -19.94
N PRO A 171 13.68 7.48 -19.67
CA PRO A 171 13.95 8.03 -18.33
C PRO A 171 13.10 7.33 -17.27
N PHE A 172 13.67 7.02 -16.11
CA PHE A 172 12.94 6.28 -15.09
C PHE A 172 13.23 6.72 -13.66
N TYR A 173 12.25 6.49 -12.79
CA TYR A 173 12.41 6.56 -11.33
C TYR A 173 12.46 5.16 -10.74
N VAL A 174 13.11 5.03 -9.59
CA VAL A 174 12.94 3.87 -8.69
C VAL A 174 11.92 4.22 -7.61
N CYS A 175 10.99 3.30 -7.33
CA CYS A 175 9.80 3.57 -6.51
C CYS A 175 9.65 2.57 -5.34
N PRO A 176 10.49 2.71 -4.29
CA PRO A 176 10.38 1.89 -3.08
C PRO A 176 9.19 2.31 -2.20
N GLY A 177 8.94 1.54 -1.14
CA GLY A 177 7.78 1.66 -0.28
C GLY A 177 8.06 1.90 1.20
N THR A 178 7.17 2.64 1.88
CA THR A 178 7.17 2.76 3.35
C THR A 178 6.88 1.44 4.07
N SER A 179 6.31 0.45 3.37
CA SER A 179 5.80 -0.81 3.94
C SER A 179 4.78 -0.62 5.06
N SER A 180 4.06 0.50 5.08
CA SER A 180 3.06 0.83 6.11
C SER A 180 1.70 0.18 5.83
N TRP A 181 1.34 -0.03 4.57
CA TRP A 181 0.05 -0.59 4.17
C TRP A 181 -0.01 -2.08 4.47
N ARG A 182 -1.23 -2.57 4.69
CA ARG A 182 -1.51 -3.98 5.01
C ARG A 182 -0.65 -4.56 6.16
N THR A 183 -0.23 -3.73 7.12
CA THR A 183 0.67 -4.16 8.21
C THR A 183 0.29 -3.68 9.61
N LEU A 184 -0.58 -2.65 9.71
CA LEU A 184 -0.96 -1.95 10.95
C LEU A 184 0.16 -1.10 11.56
N ALA A 185 1.33 -1.70 11.81
CA ALA A 185 2.47 -1.07 12.48
C ALA A 185 3.69 -0.86 11.57
N GLY A 186 3.62 -1.25 10.30
CA GLY A 186 4.74 -1.23 9.37
C GLY A 186 5.50 -2.54 9.29
N ARG A 187 6.50 -2.57 8.39
CA ARG A 187 7.55 -3.60 8.32
C ARG A 187 8.90 -2.91 8.29
N THR A 188 9.42 -2.53 9.46
CA THR A 188 10.58 -1.63 9.59
C THR A 188 11.79 -2.14 8.83
N ASP A 189 12.23 -3.38 9.07
CA ASP A 189 13.42 -3.92 8.39
C ASP A 189 13.22 -4.06 6.88
N ASN A 190 12.01 -4.44 6.45
CA ASN A 190 11.67 -4.52 5.03
C ASN A 190 11.74 -3.15 4.36
N ALA A 191 11.14 -2.12 4.98
CA ALA A 191 11.19 -0.75 4.47
C ALA A 191 12.63 -0.25 4.35
N ILE A 192 13.46 -0.48 5.38
CA ILE A 192 14.87 -0.10 5.36
C ILE A 192 15.63 -0.77 4.22
N GLY A 193 15.48 -2.09 4.08
CA GLY A 193 16.12 -2.85 3.01
C GLY A 193 15.67 -2.40 1.62
N ASN A 194 14.37 -2.21 1.44
CA ASN A 194 13.76 -1.82 0.17
C ASN A 194 14.19 -0.41 -0.27
N LEU A 195 14.14 0.57 0.63
CA LEU A 195 14.53 1.95 0.37
C LEU A 195 16.01 2.05 -0.04
N ARG A 196 16.90 1.35 0.69
CA ARG A 196 18.35 1.32 0.40
C ARG A 196 18.66 0.59 -0.91
N ASN A 197 18.03 -0.56 -1.14
CA ASN A 197 18.19 -1.35 -2.37
C ASN A 197 17.78 -0.52 -3.61
N ALA A 198 16.65 0.18 -3.54
CA ALA A 198 16.22 1.09 -4.60
C ALA A 198 17.22 2.23 -4.84
N ALA A 199 17.74 2.85 -3.77
CA ALA A 199 18.64 3.99 -3.89
C ALA A 199 19.98 3.59 -4.53
N ASP A 200 20.59 2.50 -4.06
CA ASP A 200 21.85 1.97 -4.58
C ASP A 200 21.70 1.62 -6.08
N ASN A 201 20.68 0.85 -6.43
CA ASN A 201 20.47 0.40 -7.80
C ASN A 201 19.95 1.51 -8.73
N GLY A 202 19.18 2.46 -8.22
CA GLY A 202 18.78 3.65 -8.96
C GLY A 202 20.00 4.49 -9.38
N LEU A 203 20.93 4.75 -8.45
CA LEU A 203 22.19 5.43 -8.75
C LEU A 203 23.05 4.62 -9.74
N LYS A 204 23.16 3.30 -9.54
CA LYS A 204 23.94 2.39 -10.40
C LYS A 204 23.47 2.40 -11.85
N HIS A 205 22.17 2.44 -12.10
CA HIS A 205 21.57 2.30 -13.43
C HIS A 205 21.09 3.62 -14.05
N GLY A 206 21.34 4.75 -13.39
CA GLY A 206 21.04 6.08 -13.93
C GLY A 206 19.56 6.47 -13.85
N ALA A 207 18.87 6.05 -12.79
CA ALA A 207 17.54 6.57 -12.47
C ALA A 207 17.61 8.09 -12.30
N ILE A 208 16.61 8.80 -12.83
CA ILE A 208 16.53 10.26 -12.78
C ILE A 208 15.69 10.78 -11.60
N GLY A 209 15.17 9.87 -10.77
CA GLY A 209 14.39 10.22 -9.60
C GLY A 209 14.10 9.02 -8.69
N TYR A 210 13.61 9.34 -7.51
CA TYR A 210 13.34 8.42 -6.41
C TYR A 210 11.98 8.77 -5.81
N LEU A 211 11.02 7.86 -5.92
CA LEU A 211 9.63 8.08 -5.52
C LEU A 211 9.24 7.16 -4.37
N ILE A 212 9.15 7.71 -3.16
CA ILE A 212 8.70 6.94 -1.99
C ILE A 212 7.18 6.73 -2.08
N THR A 213 6.76 5.47 -2.12
CA THR A 213 5.34 5.09 -2.19
C THR A 213 4.78 4.79 -0.80
N ASP A 214 3.55 5.24 -0.56
CA ASP A 214 2.79 4.98 0.67
C ASP A 214 1.33 4.69 0.28
N TRP A 215 0.98 3.41 0.24
CA TRP A 215 -0.32 2.95 -0.28
C TRP A 215 -1.41 2.89 0.77
N GLY A 216 -2.66 2.65 0.34
CA GLY A 216 -3.86 2.64 1.17
C GLY A 216 -4.70 1.36 1.03
N ASP A 217 -4.05 0.24 0.75
CA ASP A 217 -4.71 -1.00 0.35
C ASP A 217 -5.69 -1.54 1.37
N GLU A 218 -6.69 -2.25 0.86
CA GLU A 218 -7.64 -3.05 1.66
C GLU A 218 -8.32 -2.24 2.79
N GLY A 219 -8.59 -0.96 2.52
CA GLY A 219 -9.30 -0.07 3.43
C GLY A 219 -8.41 0.91 4.22
N HIS A 220 -7.08 0.91 4.03
CA HIS A 220 -6.17 1.89 4.64
C HIS A 220 -6.29 1.98 6.18
N TRP A 221 -5.97 0.88 6.87
CA TRP A 221 -6.07 0.84 8.34
C TRP A 221 -4.86 1.44 9.07
N GLN A 222 -3.73 1.63 8.39
CA GLN A 222 -2.52 2.17 9.01
C GLN A 222 -2.65 3.68 9.26
N PRO A 223 -2.34 4.17 10.47
CA PRO A 223 -2.24 5.60 10.72
C PRO A 223 -1.01 6.22 10.08
N LEU A 224 -1.11 7.50 9.70
CA LEU A 224 -0.03 8.25 9.05
C LEU A 224 1.34 8.18 9.78
N PRO A 225 1.42 8.22 11.13
CA PRO A 225 2.71 8.13 11.81
C PRO A 225 3.50 6.84 11.58
N VAL A 226 2.82 5.75 11.18
CA VAL A 226 3.47 4.48 10.83
C VAL A 226 4.33 4.63 9.57
N SER A 227 3.93 5.49 8.64
CA SER A 227 4.66 5.77 7.39
C SER A 227 5.91 6.64 7.60
N TYR A 228 6.05 7.30 8.76
CA TYR A 228 7.08 8.32 8.97
C TYR A 228 8.51 7.78 8.91
N LEU A 229 8.74 6.53 9.32
CA LEU A 229 10.06 5.89 9.17
C LEU A 229 10.47 5.80 7.70
N GLY A 230 9.54 5.35 6.84
CA GLY A 230 9.78 5.26 5.41
C GLY A 230 10.01 6.63 4.77
N PHE A 231 9.26 7.66 5.19
CA PHE A 231 9.47 9.03 4.69
C PHE A 231 10.81 9.62 5.11
N LEU A 232 11.20 9.48 6.39
CA LEU A 232 12.47 9.98 6.89
C LEU A 232 13.64 9.32 6.17
N LEU A 233 13.65 7.99 6.15
CA LEU A 233 14.75 7.26 5.55
C LEU A 233 14.79 7.50 4.04
N GLY A 234 13.66 7.40 3.34
CA GLY A 234 13.62 7.65 1.90
C GLY A 234 14.08 9.07 1.53
N ALA A 235 13.78 10.08 2.36
CA ALA A 235 14.32 11.42 2.16
C ALA A 235 15.84 11.49 2.36
N ALA A 236 16.38 10.77 3.36
CA ALA A 236 17.81 10.67 3.58
C ALA A 236 18.53 9.94 2.44
N GLU A 237 17.97 8.84 1.95
CA GLU A 237 18.47 8.07 0.81
C GLU A 237 18.50 8.93 -0.47
N ALA A 238 17.41 9.65 -0.76
CA ALA A 238 17.30 10.53 -1.92
C ALA A 238 18.24 11.75 -1.83
N TRP A 239 18.53 12.26 -0.63
CA TRP A 239 19.43 13.40 -0.44
C TRP A 239 20.90 13.00 -0.51
N HIS A 240 21.29 11.93 0.20
CA HIS A 240 22.69 11.48 0.27
C HIS A 240 22.82 10.01 0.73
N HIS A 241 22.52 9.07 -0.17
CA HIS A 241 22.63 7.62 0.05
C HIS A 241 23.89 7.16 0.81
N ALA A 242 25.09 7.62 0.40
CA ALA A 242 26.33 7.17 1.04
C ALA A 242 26.45 7.57 2.53
N ALA A 243 25.73 8.61 2.97
CA ALA A 243 25.77 9.08 4.36
C ALA A 243 24.59 8.53 5.18
N SER A 244 23.48 8.14 4.53
CA SER A 244 22.32 7.53 5.21
C SER A 244 22.61 6.12 5.73
N ALA A 245 23.68 5.47 5.26
CA ALA A 245 24.14 4.18 5.77
C ALA A 245 24.40 4.19 7.28
N GLU A 246 24.97 5.28 7.80
CA GLU A 246 25.33 5.46 9.22
C GLU A 246 24.24 6.18 10.04
N LEU A 247 23.05 6.38 9.47
CA LEU A 247 21.98 7.09 10.15
C LEU A 247 21.43 6.27 11.33
N ASP A 248 21.49 6.84 12.53
CA ASP A 248 20.69 6.37 13.67
C ASP A 248 19.22 6.72 13.41
N ILE A 249 18.47 5.79 12.85
CA ILE A 249 17.08 5.99 12.41
C ILE A 249 16.17 6.38 13.58
N PRO A 250 16.14 5.67 14.73
CA PRO A 250 15.39 6.12 15.91
C PRO A 250 15.72 7.55 16.34
N ALA A 251 17.00 7.90 16.49
CA ALA A 251 17.37 9.24 16.91
C ALA A 251 16.96 10.31 15.89
N ALA A 252 17.07 10.01 14.59
CA ALA A 252 16.65 10.90 13.52
C ALA A 252 15.12 11.08 13.46
N LEU A 253 14.35 10.03 13.76
CA LEU A 253 12.89 10.11 13.92
C LEU A 253 12.51 11.06 15.04
N ASP A 254 13.14 10.92 16.21
CA ASP A 254 12.88 11.80 17.34
C ASP A 254 13.28 13.23 17.06
N LEU A 255 14.39 13.46 16.35
CA LEU A 255 14.87 14.80 16.03
C LEU A 255 14.01 15.51 14.97
N PHE A 256 13.77 14.87 13.82
CA PHE A 256 13.19 15.55 12.65
C PHE A 256 11.69 15.36 12.49
N VAL A 257 11.18 14.19 12.88
CA VAL A 257 9.79 13.80 12.63
C VAL A 257 8.94 14.04 13.87
N PHE A 258 9.18 13.29 14.95
CA PHE A 258 8.37 13.34 16.16
C PHE A 258 8.69 14.57 17.00
N ARG A 259 9.91 15.11 16.88
CA ARG A 259 10.41 16.21 17.71
C ARG A 259 10.27 15.87 19.19
N ASP A 260 10.61 14.63 19.53
CA ASP A 260 10.43 14.06 20.86
C ASP A 260 11.72 14.23 21.69
N GLU A 261 11.72 15.16 22.63
CA GLU A 261 12.85 15.42 23.51
C GLU A 261 13.11 14.30 24.53
N ALA A 262 12.18 13.36 24.68
CA ALA A 262 12.37 12.19 25.53
C ALA A 262 13.09 11.03 24.82
N GLY A 263 13.19 11.06 23.48
CA GLY A 263 13.78 9.97 22.69
C GLY A 263 12.98 8.67 22.74
N VAL A 264 11.65 8.75 22.85
CA VAL A 264 10.76 7.59 23.00
C VAL A 264 10.22 7.16 21.64
N MET A 265 9.65 8.09 20.87
CA MET A 265 8.82 7.77 19.70
C MET A 265 9.60 7.10 18.57
N GLY A 266 10.85 7.50 18.35
CA GLY A 266 11.73 6.94 17.32
C GLY A 266 11.98 5.46 17.56
N LYS A 267 12.40 5.09 18.78
CA LYS A 267 12.62 3.69 19.16
C LYS A 267 11.32 2.90 19.18
N LEU A 268 10.25 3.46 19.74
CA LEU A 268 8.94 2.82 19.82
C LEU A 268 8.42 2.47 18.41
N THR A 269 8.49 3.42 17.47
CA THR A 269 8.02 3.22 16.09
C THR A 269 8.87 2.17 15.37
N TYR A 270 10.19 2.26 15.52
CA TYR A 270 11.14 1.31 14.94
C TYR A 270 10.85 -0.13 15.38
N ASP A 271 10.75 -0.35 16.70
CA ASP A 271 10.55 -1.68 17.28
C ASP A 271 9.15 -2.22 17.00
N LEU A 272 8.11 -1.39 17.11
CA LEU A 272 6.73 -1.81 16.88
C LEU A 272 6.54 -2.29 15.44
N GLY A 273 7.18 -1.65 14.47
CA GLY A 273 7.14 -2.07 13.06
C GLY A 273 7.89 -3.37 12.75
N ASN A 274 8.56 -3.98 13.72
CA ASN A 274 9.24 -5.27 13.57
C ASN A 274 8.60 -6.42 14.37
N VAL A 275 7.53 -6.17 15.13
CA VAL A 275 6.85 -7.21 15.92
C VAL A 275 6.23 -8.32 15.04
N TYR A 276 5.96 -8.04 13.76
CA TYR A 276 5.48 -9.04 12.80
C TYR A 276 6.46 -10.20 12.59
N LYS A 277 7.76 -9.97 12.79
CA LYS A 277 8.80 -10.99 12.66
C LYS A 277 8.75 -12.03 13.78
N HIS A 278 8.15 -11.70 14.93
CA HIS A 278 8.06 -12.62 16.06
C HIS A 278 7.11 -13.80 15.82
N LEU A 279 6.25 -13.70 14.79
CA LEU A 279 5.35 -14.79 14.41
C LEU A 279 5.96 -15.76 13.40
N ASP A 280 7.16 -15.49 12.85
CA ASP A 280 7.81 -16.35 11.83
C ASP A 280 6.93 -16.67 10.60
N ALA A 281 5.99 -15.77 10.23
CA ALA A 281 5.33 -15.72 8.92
C ALA A 281 5.66 -14.40 8.25
N LEU A 282 6.51 -14.46 7.23
CA LEU A 282 6.68 -13.36 6.31
C LEU A 282 5.66 -13.54 5.18
N ILE A 283 4.74 -12.58 5.07
CA ILE A 283 3.77 -12.50 3.98
C ILE A 283 4.27 -11.40 3.03
N PRO A 284 4.49 -11.68 1.73
CA PRO A 284 4.86 -10.65 0.78
C PRO A 284 3.84 -9.51 0.76
N ASN A 285 4.33 -8.28 0.71
CA ASN A 285 3.57 -7.03 0.64
C ASN A 285 2.51 -6.85 1.76
N SER A 286 2.68 -7.52 2.91
CA SER A 286 1.71 -7.47 4.03
C SER A 286 2.31 -8.01 5.34
N SER A 287 1.53 -8.03 6.43
CA SER A 287 1.85 -8.73 7.67
C SER A 287 0.81 -9.79 7.98
N LEU A 288 1.18 -10.82 8.75
CA LEU A 288 0.20 -11.80 9.23
C LEU A 288 -0.90 -11.14 10.06
N PHE A 289 -0.56 -10.19 10.94
CA PHE A 289 -1.56 -9.48 11.77
C PHE A 289 -2.66 -8.86 10.93
N PHE A 290 -2.32 -8.24 9.81
CA PHE A 290 -3.31 -7.64 8.93
C PHE A 290 -4.18 -8.70 8.24
N ASN A 291 -3.56 -9.75 7.69
CA ASN A 291 -4.30 -10.80 6.97
C ASN A 291 -5.26 -11.55 7.90
N VAL A 292 -4.85 -11.87 9.13
CA VAL A 292 -5.76 -12.54 10.08
C VAL A 292 -6.95 -11.66 10.47
N LEU A 293 -6.89 -10.34 10.32
CA LEU A 293 -8.02 -9.46 10.61
C LEU A 293 -8.92 -9.19 9.39
N GLN A 294 -8.40 -9.37 8.17
CA GLN A 294 -9.12 -9.10 6.93
C GLN A 294 -9.74 -10.35 6.30
N THR A 295 -9.25 -11.53 6.67
CA THR A 295 -9.74 -12.82 6.19
C THR A 295 -10.72 -13.42 7.19
N ASP A 296 -11.84 -13.96 6.70
CA ASP A 296 -12.83 -14.62 7.54
C ASP A 296 -12.26 -15.88 8.22
N ALA A 297 -12.78 -16.21 9.39
CA ALA A 297 -12.30 -17.33 10.19
C ALA A 297 -12.36 -18.68 9.45
N GLU A 298 -13.40 -18.93 8.65
CA GLU A 298 -13.54 -20.18 7.92
C GLU A 298 -12.40 -20.35 6.90
N THR A 299 -12.14 -19.32 6.10
CA THR A 299 -11.01 -19.31 5.16
C THR A 299 -9.68 -19.48 5.88
N LEU A 300 -9.45 -18.82 7.02
CA LEU A 300 -8.21 -19.01 7.79
C LEU A 300 -8.06 -20.45 8.31
N ILE A 301 -9.16 -21.07 8.74
CA ILE A 301 -9.17 -22.47 9.19
C ILE A 301 -8.83 -23.41 8.03
N GLN A 302 -9.39 -23.17 6.84
CA GLN A 302 -9.20 -24.01 5.66
C GLN A 302 -7.81 -23.85 5.03
N THR A 303 -7.32 -22.61 4.91
CA THR A 303 -6.06 -22.28 4.20
C THR A 303 -4.82 -22.47 5.05
N GLY A 304 -4.94 -22.49 6.38
CA GLY A 304 -3.78 -22.60 7.25
C GLY A 304 -2.97 -21.31 7.40
N ILE A 305 -3.46 -20.17 6.93
CA ILE A 305 -2.83 -18.86 7.17
C ILE A 305 -2.76 -18.63 8.70
N GLY A 306 -1.55 -18.46 9.22
CA GLY A 306 -1.29 -18.38 10.66
C GLY A 306 -1.28 -19.74 11.38
N GLN A 307 -0.87 -20.84 10.72
CA GLN A 307 -0.97 -22.21 11.26
C GLN A 307 0.26 -23.13 11.06
N GLY A 308 1.48 -22.60 10.92
CA GLY A 308 2.74 -23.34 11.13
C GLY A 308 3.16 -23.51 12.62
N GLU A 309 4.27 -24.22 12.87
CA GLU A 309 4.79 -24.46 14.24
C GLU A 309 5.12 -23.16 15.01
N GLY A 310 5.48 -22.08 14.29
CA GLY A 310 5.72 -20.74 14.83
C GLY A 310 4.46 -19.99 15.27
N PHE A 311 3.26 -20.47 14.91
CA PHE A 311 1.99 -19.80 15.22
C PHE A 311 1.29 -20.59 16.29
N ASN A 312 1.68 -20.36 17.52
CA ASN A 312 1.08 -21.02 18.65
C ASN A 312 0.74 -20.00 19.73
N ARG A 313 0.01 -20.47 20.74
CA ARG A 313 -0.38 -19.67 21.89
C ARG A 313 0.83 -19.01 22.55
N GLU A 314 1.97 -19.68 22.66
CA GLU A 314 3.20 -19.14 23.28
C GLU A 314 3.79 -17.98 22.46
N ALA A 315 3.90 -18.13 21.13
CA ALA A 315 4.34 -17.07 20.24
C ALA A 315 3.44 -15.83 20.35
N CYS A 316 2.12 -16.02 20.40
CA CYS A 316 1.18 -14.91 20.63
C CYS A 316 1.43 -14.23 21.99
N HIS A 317 1.65 -14.98 23.08
CA HIS A 317 1.98 -14.38 24.39
C HIS A 317 3.31 -13.61 24.36
N GLY A 318 4.32 -14.12 23.65
CA GLY A 318 5.60 -13.44 23.46
C GLY A 318 5.45 -12.12 22.69
N VAL A 319 4.65 -12.11 21.63
CA VAL A 319 4.29 -10.90 20.88
C VAL A 319 3.56 -9.90 21.78
N LEU A 320 2.54 -10.33 22.53
CA LEU A 320 1.80 -9.44 23.42
C LEU A 320 2.71 -8.81 24.48
N SER A 321 3.61 -9.60 25.07
CA SER A 321 4.61 -9.10 26.03
C SER A 321 5.56 -8.09 25.39
N SER A 322 5.97 -8.33 24.13
CA SER A 322 6.81 -7.42 23.36
C SER A 322 6.10 -6.10 23.08
N ILE A 323 4.84 -6.14 22.64
CA ILE A 323 4.01 -4.95 22.41
C ILE A 323 3.88 -4.14 23.71
N SER A 324 3.57 -4.78 24.84
CA SER A 324 3.49 -4.09 26.14
C SER A 324 4.80 -3.40 26.50
N ALA A 325 5.94 -4.08 26.34
CA ALA A 325 7.25 -3.50 26.65
C ALA A 325 7.62 -2.32 25.74
N ILE A 326 7.31 -2.41 24.44
CA ILE A 326 7.55 -1.34 23.45
C ILE A 326 6.66 -0.13 23.73
N MET A 327 5.41 -0.35 24.14
CA MET A 327 4.42 0.70 24.35
C MET A 327 4.47 1.34 25.74
N GLU A 328 5.09 0.69 26.74
CA GLU A 328 5.23 1.21 28.11
C GLU A 328 5.75 2.66 28.18
N PRO A 329 6.81 3.05 27.47
CA PRO A 329 7.34 4.41 27.58
C PRO A 329 6.50 5.46 26.83
N LEU A 330 5.44 5.09 26.08
CA LEU A 330 4.68 6.03 25.24
C LEU A 330 4.20 7.27 26.01
N ALA A 331 3.76 7.09 27.27
CA ALA A 331 3.28 8.19 28.11
C ALA A 331 4.39 9.17 28.53
N GLN A 332 5.66 8.78 28.38
CA GLN A 332 6.84 9.59 28.69
C GLN A 332 7.31 10.42 27.49
N ALA A 333 6.77 10.18 26.29
CA ALA A 333 7.09 10.95 25.09
C ALA A 333 6.77 12.44 25.27
N ARG A 334 7.69 13.31 24.87
CA ARG A 334 7.61 14.78 24.93
C ARG A 334 7.80 15.36 23.53
N MET A 335 6.82 15.06 22.66
CA MET A 335 6.77 15.57 21.28
C MET A 335 6.43 17.07 21.22
N GLN A 336 7.30 17.85 20.57
CA GLN A 336 7.07 19.28 20.26
C GLN A 336 6.26 19.43 18.96
N ARG A 337 5.05 18.89 18.96
CA ARG A 337 4.12 18.87 17.82
C ARG A 337 2.70 19.23 18.23
N SER A 338 1.97 19.88 17.33
CA SER A 338 0.56 20.22 17.55
C SER A 338 -0.36 18.99 17.56
N ASP A 339 0.06 17.89 16.94
CA ASP A 339 -0.69 16.63 16.85
C ASP A 339 -0.13 15.52 17.76
N ALA A 340 0.70 15.86 18.75
CA ALA A 340 1.37 14.89 19.64
C ALA A 340 0.37 13.92 20.33
N GLN A 341 -0.73 14.45 20.87
CA GLN A 341 -1.76 13.61 21.51
C GLN A 341 -2.46 12.69 20.50
N LEU A 342 -2.66 13.14 19.26
CA LEU A 342 -3.24 12.32 18.22
C LEU A 342 -2.30 11.16 17.86
N ILE A 343 -1.00 11.42 17.71
CA ILE A 343 0.02 10.40 17.45
C ILE A 343 0.03 9.34 18.55
N GLN A 344 -0.02 9.73 19.83
CA GLN A 344 -0.11 8.78 20.94
C GLN A 344 -1.37 7.90 20.85
N ARG A 345 -2.52 8.48 20.50
CA ARG A 345 -3.77 7.72 20.30
C ARG A 345 -3.68 6.77 19.11
N GLU A 346 -3.07 7.21 18.01
CA GLU A 346 -2.85 6.39 16.80
C GLU A 346 -1.99 5.17 17.11
N PHE A 347 -0.85 5.32 17.80
CA PHE A 347 -0.02 4.19 18.21
C PHE A 347 -0.70 3.30 19.26
N SER A 348 -1.46 3.88 20.19
CA SER A 348 -2.25 3.09 21.15
C SER A 348 -3.29 2.23 20.43
N TRP A 349 -3.93 2.77 19.39
CA TRP A 349 -4.88 2.04 18.56
C TRP A 349 -4.21 0.94 17.73
N VAL A 350 -3.04 1.22 17.13
CA VAL A 350 -2.24 0.21 16.42
C VAL A 350 -1.88 -0.95 17.35
N ALA A 351 -1.39 -0.66 18.55
CA ALA A 351 -1.09 -1.68 19.55
C ALA A 351 -2.33 -2.50 19.93
N GLY A 352 -3.49 -1.86 20.06
CA GLY A 352 -4.78 -2.53 20.30
C GLY A 352 -5.20 -3.46 19.15
N MET A 353 -5.02 -3.05 17.89
CA MET A 353 -5.30 -3.90 16.72
C MET A 353 -4.34 -5.10 16.64
N LEU A 354 -3.05 -4.90 16.93
CA LEU A 354 -2.07 -5.99 17.01
C LEU A 354 -2.43 -6.98 18.14
N TRP A 355 -2.83 -6.45 19.30
CA TRP A 355 -3.29 -7.25 20.44
C TRP A 355 -4.49 -8.11 20.08
N HIS A 356 -5.47 -7.49 19.42
CA HIS A 356 -6.67 -8.17 18.95
C HIS A 356 -6.34 -9.27 17.93
N ALA A 357 -5.42 -9.01 16.99
CA ALA A 357 -4.95 -10.00 16.02
C ALA A 357 -4.35 -11.25 16.70
N CYS A 358 -3.47 -11.08 17.69
CA CYS A 358 -2.91 -12.20 18.47
C CYS A 358 -4.00 -13.02 19.15
N ARG A 359 -4.98 -12.36 19.78
CA ARG A 359 -6.08 -13.04 20.47
C ARG A 359 -7.02 -13.75 19.49
N ARG A 360 -7.27 -13.17 18.30
CA ARG A 360 -8.02 -13.82 17.23
C ARG A 360 -7.32 -15.07 16.74
N ILE A 361 -5.99 -15.05 16.57
CA ILE A 361 -5.21 -16.25 16.23
C ILE A 361 -5.45 -17.37 17.26
N VAL A 362 -5.37 -17.07 18.55
CA VAL A 362 -5.61 -18.05 19.62
C VAL A 362 -7.05 -18.59 19.58
N TRP A 363 -8.03 -17.73 19.27
CA TRP A 363 -9.43 -18.14 19.11
C TRP A 363 -9.63 -19.07 17.92
N ILE A 364 -9.10 -18.74 16.74
CA ILE A 364 -9.15 -19.58 15.52
C ILE A 364 -8.53 -20.95 15.77
N GLN A 365 -7.38 -21.00 16.44
CA GLN A 365 -6.72 -22.27 16.78
C GLN A 365 -7.55 -23.14 17.72
N SER A 366 -8.23 -22.52 18.68
CA SER A 366 -9.13 -23.23 19.59
C SER A 366 -10.33 -23.79 18.83
N HIS A 367 -10.94 -22.98 17.96
CA HIS A 367 -12.08 -23.38 17.13
C HIS A 367 -11.72 -24.55 16.20
N ARG A 368 -10.56 -24.49 15.53
CA ARG A 368 -10.04 -25.59 14.68
C ARG A 368 -9.86 -26.90 15.46
N ALA A 369 -9.44 -26.80 16.73
CA ALA A 369 -9.29 -27.96 17.60
C ALA A 369 -10.62 -28.47 18.20
N GLY A 370 -11.76 -28.00 17.70
CA GLY A 370 -13.10 -28.35 18.19
C GLY A 370 -13.42 -27.78 19.57
N ARG A 371 -12.67 -26.77 20.03
CA ARG A 371 -12.87 -26.11 21.33
C ARG A 371 -13.42 -24.71 21.13
N GLU A 372 -14.69 -24.51 21.41
CA GLU A 372 -15.27 -23.18 21.42
C GLU A 372 -14.90 -22.43 22.72
N ASP A 373 -14.13 -21.35 22.59
CA ASP A 373 -13.80 -20.45 23.70
C ASP A 373 -14.76 -19.25 23.68
N ILE A 374 -15.94 -19.44 24.29
CA ILE A 374 -17.01 -18.44 24.33
C ILE A 374 -16.57 -17.16 25.05
N ALA A 375 -15.78 -17.29 26.12
CA ALA A 375 -15.29 -16.15 26.89
C ALA A 375 -14.31 -15.30 26.07
N LEU A 376 -13.38 -15.95 25.35
CA LEU A 376 -12.48 -15.26 24.43
C LEU A 376 -13.24 -14.61 23.28
N ARG A 377 -14.22 -15.30 22.68
CA ARG A 377 -15.08 -14.73 21.62
C ARG A 377 -15.80 -13.46 22.07
N ARG A 378 -16.43 -13.48 23.25
CA ARG A 378 -17.10 -12.29 23.81
C ARG A 378 -16.11 -11.14 24.02
N THR A 379 -14.93 -11.44 24.55
CA THR A 379 -13.91 -10.42 24.75
C THR A 379 -13.45 -9.81 23.43
N LEU A 380 -13.24 -10.64 22.40
CA LEU A 380 -12.89 -10.18 21.05
C LEU A 380 -13.97 -9.25 20.47
N ALA A 381 -15.26 -9.57 20.68
CA ALA A 381 -16.36 -8.72 20.26
C ALA A 381 -16.33 -7.33 20.92
N GLU A 382 -16.16 -7.28 22.25
CA GLU A 382 -16.08 -6.03 23.01
C GLU A 382 -14.85 -5.19 22.62
N GLU A 383 -13.70 -5.84 22.43
CA GLU A 383 -12.46 -5.19 21.99
C GLU A 383 -12.61 -4.53 20.62
N VAL A 384 -13.12 -5.29 19.64
CA VAL A 384 -13.23 -4.78 18.27
C VAL A 384 -14.27 -3.66 18.19
N ASP A 385 -15.36 -3.71 18.96
CA ASP A 385 -16.33 -2.60 19.04
C ASP A 385 -15.64 -1.31 19.52
N GLY A 386 -14.77 -1.41 20.54
CA GLY A 386 -13.96 -0.29 21.02
C GLY A 386 -12.97 0.23 19.96
N LEU A 387 -12.27 -0.68 19.27
CA LEU A 387 -11.30 -0.34 18.23
C LEU A 387 -11.96 0.33 17.02
N ILE A 388 -13.14 -0.12 16.60
CA ILE A 388 -13.89 0.50 15.48
C ILE A 388 -14.31 1.93 15.87
N ASN A 389 -14.79 2.14 17.10
CA ASN A 389 -15.19 3.47 17.55
C ASN A 389 -13.99 4.44 17.58
N ALA A 390 -12.86 4.00 18.15
CA ALA A 390 -11.64 4.78 18.13
C ALA A 390 -11.16 5.06 16.70
N TYR A 391 -11.23 4.08 15.80
CA TYR A 391 -10.83 4.23 14.41
C TYR A 391 -11.64 5.30 13.67
N ARG A 392 -12.97 5.37 13.89
CA ARG A 392 -13.82 6.41 13.29
C ARG A 392 -13.38 7.82 13.70
N GLU A 393 -13.03 8.00 14.97
CA GLU A 393 -12.51 9.29 15.46
C GLU A 393 -11.13 9.62 14.89
N LEU A 394 -10.21 8.64 14.88
CA LEU A 394 -8.86 8.80 14.37
C LEU A 394 -8.85 9.11 12.87
N TRP A 395 -9.69 8.44 12.09
CA TRP A 395 -9.87 8.72 10.67
C TRP A 395 -10.30 10.17 10.46
N LEU A 396 -11.34 10.63 11.14
CA LEU A 396 -11.86 11.99 10.97
C LEU A 396 -10.90 13.07 11.49
N ALA A 397 -9.95 12.71 12.35
CA ALA A 397 -8.89 13.61 12.81
C ALA A 397 -7.79 13.82 11.73
N ARG A 398 -7.59 12.88 10.81
CA ARG A 398 -6.57 12.95 9.75
C ARG A 398 -7.14 13.19 8.34
N SER A 399 -8.31 12.61 8.08
CA SER A 399 -8.84 12.35 6.74
C SER A 399 -10.26 12.87 6.60
N ARG A 400 -10.63 13.18 5.35
CA ARG A 400 -12.02 13.53 5.01
C ARG A 400 -12.96 12.33 5.21
N PRO A 401 -14.28 12.54 5.32
CA PRO A 401 -15.23 11.44 5.52
C PRO A 401 -15.28 10.39 4.40
N GLY A 402 -14.81 10.72 3.20
CA GLY A 402 -14.74 9.78 2.08
C GLY A 402 -13.84 8.58 2.41
N GLY A 403 -14.27 7.37 2.03
CA GLY A 403 -13.54 6.12 2.32
C GLY A 403 -13.76 5.54 3.71
N LEU A 404 -14.20 6.35 4.70
CA LEU A 404 -14.41 5.88 6.08
C LEU A 404 -15.41 4.72 6.16
N LYS A 405 -16.56 4.86 5.49
CA LYS A 405 -17.62 3.83 5.50
C LYS A 405 -17.09 2.48 5.02
N ASP A 406 -16.36 2.48 3.91
CA ASP A 406 -15.85 1.26 3.30
C ASP A 406 -14.73 0.63 4.14
N SER A 407 -13.88 1.47 4.72
CA SER A 407 -12.82 1.03 5.62
C SER A 407 -13.38 0.39 6.89
N VAL A 408 -14.37 1.03 7.51
CA VAL A 408 -15.06 0.54 8.71
C VAL A 408 -15.86 -0.73 8.41
N ALA A 409 -16.51 -0.83 7.25
CA ALA A 409 -17.28 -2.01 6.86
C ALA A 409 -16.42 -3.30 6.89
N ARG A 410 -15.12 -3.19 6.64
CA ARG A 410 -14.17 -4.31 6.75
C ARG A 410 -13.98 -4.77 8.20
N MET A 411 -13.86 -3.83 9.14
CA MET A 411 -13.79 -4.13 10.57
C MET A 411 -15.13 -4.62 11.11
N GLU A 412 -16.25 -4.14 10.58
CA GLU A 412 -17.58 -4.62 10.94
C GLU A 412 -17.82 -6.07 10.50
N ARG A 413 -17.26 -6.50 9.35
CA ARG A 413 -17.24 -7.92 8.96
C ARG A 413 -16.46 -8.77 9.95
N LEU A 414 -15.26 -8.33 10.34
CA LEU A 414 -14.48 -8.95 11.42
C LEU A 414 -15.30 -9.07 12.72
N ARG A 415 -15.99 -8.00 13.12
CA ARG A 415 -16.85 -7.99 14.31
C ARG A 415 -18.03 -8.95 14.20
N ALA A 416 -18.58 -9.14 13.01
CA ALA A 416 -19.70 -10.04 12.77
C ALA A 416 -19.31 -11.51 13.04
N GLU A 417 -18.06 -11.89 12.82
CA GLU A 417 -17.55 -13.25 13.11
C GLU A 417 -17.60 -13.60 14.61
N TYR A 418 -17.57 -12.59 15.49
CA TYR A 418 -17.67 -12.80 16.93
C TYR A 418 -19.10 -12.75 17.45
N ALA A 419 -20.10 -12.48 16.60
CA ALA A 419 -21.49 -12.47 17.01
C ALA A 419 -21.92 -13.85 17.52
N GLU A 420 -22.80 -13.87 18.51
CA GLU A 420 -23.46 -15.11 18.94
C GLU A 420 -24.34 -15.59 17.77
N THR A 421 -24.00 -16.75 17.19
CA THR A 421 -24.96 -17.52 16.40
C THR A 421 -26.04 -18.00 17.36
N GLY A 422 -27.22 -17.39 17.27
CA GLY A 422 -28.38 -17.73 18.10
C GLY A 422 -28.95 -19.11 17.83
#